data_AF-A0A431RAK8-F1
#
_entry.id   AF-A0A431RAK8-F1
#
_cell.length_a   1.000
_cell.length_b   1.000
_cell.length_c   1.000
_cell.angle_alpha   90.00
_cell.angle_beta   90.00
_cell.angle_gamma   90.00
#
_symmetry.space_group_name_H-M   'P 1'
#
loop_
_entity.id
_entity.type
_entity.pdbx_description
1 polymer ?
#
loop_
_entity_poly.entity_id
_entity_poly.type
_entity_poly.pdbx_seq_one_letter_code
_entity_poly.pdbx_strand_id
1 'polypeptide(L)' 'MQHWPRDVISSEDLAMLERVLQQALPPGSTDTEKEWLAAAIIRTFQAGVVDESSLVASLQGRKPPPDKETWQ' A
#
# COMPACT_ATOMS: atom_id res chain seq x y z
N MET A 1 18.15 -6.28 22.05
CA MET A 1 17.35 -6.43 20.83
C MET A 1 16.00 -5.80 21.12
N GLN A 2 15.77 -4.55 20.69
CA GLN A 2 14.52 -3.85 20.99
C GLN A 2 13.42 -4.44 20.09
N HIS A 3 12.48 -5.16 20.70
CA HIS A 3 11.26 -5.62 20.07
C HIS A 3 10.33 -4.40 19.95
N TRP A 4 10.35 -3.73 18.80
CA TRP A 4 9.42 -2.66 18.52
C TRP A 4 8.01 -3.26 18.35
N PRO A 5 6.94 -2.62 18.85
CA PRO A 5 5.58 -3.05 18.53
C PRO A 5 5.40 -3.03 17.01
N ARG A 6 4.86 -4.11 16.45
CA ARG A 6 4.56 -4.26 15.00
C ARG A 6 3.62 -3.17 14.45
N ASP A 7 3.05 -2.35 15.33
CA ASP A 7 2.11 -1.27 15.05
C ASP A 7 2.78 0.08 14.73
N VAL A 8 4.10 0.22 14.88
CA VAL A 8 4.80 1.46 14.56
C VAL A 8 5.59 1.30 13.27
N ILE A 9 5.12 1.97 12.21
CA ILE A 9 5.85 2.14 10.95
C ILE A 9 7.02 3.08 11.21
N SER A 10 8.26 2.62 11.00
CA SER A 10 9.44 3.47 11.14
C SER A 10 9.53 4.50 10.01
N SER A 11 10.37 5.53 10.14
CA SER A 11 10.59 6.48 9.04
C SER A 11 11.19 5.82 7.80
N GLU A 12 11.99 4.77 7.98
CA GLU A 12 12.55 3.97 6.88
C GLU A 12 11.47 3.15 6.18
N ASP A 13 10.57 2.53 6.96
CA ASP A 13 9.42 1.82 6.40
C ASP A 13 8.51 2.80 5.64
N LEU A 14 8.21 3.97 6.20
CA LEU A 14 7.37 4.96 5.53
C LEU A 14 7.97 5.41 4.19
N ALA A 15 9.28 5.62 4.13
CA ALA A 15 9.98 5.97 2.89
C ALA A 15 9.92 4.84 1.85
N MET A 16 10.01 3.59 2.29
CA MET A 16 9.82 2.43 1.41
C MET A 16 8.38 2.33 0.91
N LEU A 17 7.38 2.47 1.79
CA LEU A 17 5.95 2.43 1.40
C LEU A 17 5.60 3.56 0.42
N GLU A 18 6.20 4.74 0.57
CA GLU A 18 6.05 5.85 -0.38
C GLU A 18 6.64 5.49 -1.76
N ARG A 19 7.81 4.85 -1.82
CA ARG A 19 8.40 4.37 -3.08
C ARG A 19 7.53 3.29 -3.74
N VAL A 20 7.03 2.34 -2.95
CA VAL A 20 6.09 1.33 -3.43
C VAL A 20 4.85 1.99 -4.02
N LEU A 21 4.28 2.98 -3.33
CA LEU A 21 3.12 3.72 -3.81
C LEU A 21 3.42 4.40 -5.15
N GLN A 22 4.54 5.10 -5.27
CA GLN A 22 4.94 5.78 -6.51
C GLN A 22 5.17 4.81 -7.68
N GLN A 23 5.74 3.63 -7.42
CA GLN A 23 5.96 2.61 -8.45
C GLN A 23 4.67 1.91 -8.88
N ALA A 24 3.76 1.68 -7.94
CA ALA A 24 2.50 0.98 -8.19
C ALA A 24 1.40 1.89 -8.73
N LEU A 25 1.52 3.22 -8.59
CA LEU A 25 0.51 4.18 -9.04
C LEU A 25 0.56 4.40 -10.56
N PRO A 26 -0.51 4.11 -11.30
CA PRO A 26 -0.61 4.46 -12.71
C PRO A 26 -0.53 5.98 -12.94
N PRO A 27 0.03 6.42 -14.09
CA PRO A 27 -0.03 7.82 -14.47
C PRO A 27 -1.50 8.24 -14.68
N GLY A 28 -1.88 9.38 -14.08
CA GLY A 28 -3.24 9.92 -14.17
C GLY A 28 -4.22 9.37 -13.13
N SER A 29 -3.77 8.57 -12.15
CA SER A 29 -4.63 8.11 -11.06
C SER A 29 -5.25 9.27 -10.27
N THR A 30 -6.53 9.10 -9.97
CA THR A 30 -7.31 9.99 -9.11
C THR A 30 -6.87 9.89 -7.65
N ASP A 31 -7.25 10.88 -6.83
CA ASP A 31 -6.91 10.85 -5.41
C ASP A 31 -7.54 9.65 -4.68
N THR A 32 -8.75 9.26 -5.07
CA THR A 32 -9.40 8.03 -4.58
C THR A 32 -8.58 6.77 -4.87
N GLU A 33 -8.01 6.66 -6.06
CA GLU A 33 -7.17 5.52 -6.44
C GLU A 33 -5.84 5.51 -5.66
N LYS A 34 -5.26 6.69 -5.43
CA LYS A 34 -4.07 6.85 -4.59
C LYS A 34 -4.34 6.42 -3.15
N GLU A 35 -5.45 6.90 -2.56
CA GLU A 35 -5.84 6.56 -1.19
C GLU A 35 -6.12 5.06 -1.03
N TRP A 36 -6.82 4.47 -2.00
CA TRP A 36 -7.07 3.04 -2.01
C TRP A 36 -5.77 2.23 -2.10
N LEU A 37 -4.86 2.62 -2.98
CA LEU A 37 -3.58 1.94 -3.17
C LEU A 37 -2.70 2.07 -1.92
N ALA A 38 -2.65 3.24 -1.29
CA ALA A 38 -1.95 3.47 -0.03
C ALA A 38 -2.50 2.58 1.10
N ALA A 39 -3.82 2.47 1.23
CA ALA A 39 -4.44 1.58 2.20
C ALA A 39 -4.12 0.10 1.93
N ALA A 40 -4.10 -0.30 0.65
CA ALA A 40 -3.73 -1.66 0.24
C ALA A 40 -2.26 -1.98 0.54
N ILE A 41 -1.35 -1.03 0.34
CA ILE A 41 0.07 -1.13 0.68
C ILE A 41 0.25 -1.35 2.19
N ILE A 42 -0.34 -0.48 3.01
CA ILE A 42 -0.24 -0.56 4.48
C ILE A 42 -0.78 -1.90 4.99
N ARG A 43 -1.94 -2.35 4.49
CA ARG A 43 -2.52 -3.64 4.90
C ARG A 43 -1.63 -4.82 4.52
N THR A 44 -0.98 -4.76 3.37
CA THR A 44 -0.10 -5.84 2.89
C THR A 44 1.21 -5.85 3.69
N PHE A 45 1.74 -4.68 4.04
CA PHE A 45 2.88 -4.52 4.94
C PHE A 45 2.58 -5.06 6.35
N GLN A 46 1.45 -4.68 6.93
CA GLN A 46 1.00 -5.17 8.24
C GLN A 46 0.73 -6.69 8.25
N ALA A 47 0.40 -7.28 7.10
CA ALA A 47 0.28 -8.73 6.94
C ALA A 47 1.64 -9.46 6.92
N GLY A 48 2.77 -8.73 7.00
CA GLY A 48 4.12 -9.27 7.09
C GLY A 48 4.92 -9.22 5.79
N VAL A 49 4.39 -8.62 4.72
CA VAL A 49 5.14 -8.40 3.48
C VAL A 49 5.93 -7.10 3.60
N VAL A 50 7.16 -7.22 4.07
CA VAL A 50 8.02 -6.05 4.41
C VAL A 50 9.07 -5.72 3.33
N ASP A 51 9.12 -6.51 2.27
CA ASP A 51 10.04 -6.32 1.15
C ASP A 51 9.39 -5.48 0.04
N GLU A 52 10.12 -4.49 -0.49
CA GLU A 52 9.65 -3.54 -1.50
C GLU A 52 9.18 -4.27 -2.79
N SER A 53 9.98 -5.21 -3.30
CA SER A 53 9.67 -5.92 -4.55
C SER A 53 8.42 -6.79 -4.39
N SER A 54 8.30 -7.44 -3.23
CA SER A 54 7.15 -8.28 -2.87
C SER A 54 5.87 -7.48 -2.68
N LEU A 55 5.98 -6.27 -2.12
CA LEU A 55 4.87 -5.33 -2.03
C LEU A 55 4.40 -4.90 -3.42
N VAL A 56 5.31 -4.45 -4.28
CA VAL A 56 4.98 -4.07 -5.67
C VAL A 56 4.33 -5.23 -6.42
N ALA A 57 4.92 -6.43 -6.36
CA ALA A 57 4.36 -7.61 -7.01
C ALA A 57 2.96 -7.98 -6.49
N SER A 58 2.70 -7.81 -5.18
CA SER A 58 1.39 -8.06 -4.57
C SER A 58 0.31 -7.05 -5.00
N LEU A 59 0.72 -5.91 -5.57
CA LEU A 59 -0.14 -4.81 -6.00
C LEU A 59 -0.29 -4.76 -7.53
N GLN A 60 0.62 -5.39 -8.28
CA GLN A 60 0.49 -5.54 -9.73
C GLN A 60 -0.78 -6.33 -10.06
N GLY A 61 -1.70 -5.70 -10.81
CA GLY A 61 -2.98 -6.29 -11.20
C GLY A 61 -4.13 -6.10 -10.19
N ARG A 62 -3.88 -5.43 -9.06
CA ARG A 62 -4.94 -5.03 -8.13
C ARG A 62 -5.65 -3.79 -8.68
N LYS A 63 -6.90 -3.97 -9.10
CA LYS A 63 -7.77 -2.85 -9.50
C LYS A 63 -8.46 -2.29 -8.25
N PRO A 64 -8.59 -0.96 -8.11
CA PRO A 64 -9.47 -0.39 -7.11
C PRO A 64 -10.85 -1.01 -7.26
N PRO A 65 -11.55 -1.34 -6.15
CA PRO A 65 -12.92 -1.80 -6.24
C PRO A 65 -13.68 -0.76 -7.06
N PRO A 66 -14.60 -1.19 -7.96
CA PRO A 66 -15.50 -0.25 -8.59
C PRO A 66 -16.12 0.58 -7.46
N ASP A 67 -16.05 1.89 -7.64
CA ASP A 67 -16.67 2.90 -6.80
C ASP A 67 -17.99 2.36 -6.29
N LYS A 68 -18.16 2.39 -4.96
CA LYS A 68 -19.28 1.74 -4.30
C LYS A 68 -20.57 2.52 -4.57
N GLU A 69 -21.13 2.41 -5.78
CA GLU A 69 -22.54 2.64 -6.08
C GLU A 69 -23.33 1.31 -5.91
N THR A 70 -23.03 0.54 -4.87
CA THR A 70 -23.84 -0.65 -4.54
C THR A 70 -23.81 -0.96 -3.06
N TRP A 71 -24.12 0.05 -2.25
CA TRP A 71 -24.81 -0.19 -0.98
C TRP A 71 -26.22 0.37 -1.13
N GLN A 72 -27.08 -0.41 -1.81
CA GLN A 72 -28.52 -0.32 -1.62
C GLN A 72 -28.94 -1.35 -0.58
#